data_AF-A0A9D9U4I1-F1
#
_entry.id   AF-A0A9D9U4I1-F1
#
_cell.length_a   1.000
_cell.length_b   1.000
_cell.length_c   1.000
_cell.angle_alpha   90.00
_cell.angle_beta   90.00
_cell.angle_gamma   90.00
#
_symmetry.space_group_name_H-M   'P 1'
#
loop_
_entity.id
_entity.type
_entity.pdbx_description
1 polymer ?
#
loop_
_entity_poly.entity_id
_entity_poly.type
_entity_poly.pdbx_seq_one_letter_code
_entity_poly.pdbx_strand_id
1 'polypeptide(L)' 'MLKKERQAFILHQVNLHNKVLSSSLCTEISVSEDTIRRDLQELS' A
#
# COMPACT_ATOMS: atom_id res chain seq x y z
N MET A 1 -1.78 11.81 3.92
CA MET A 1 -0.52 11.03 3.85
C MET A 1 0.22 11.38 2.57
N LEU A 2 1.55 11.59 2.65
CA LEU A 2 2.38 11.82 1.47
C LEU A 2 2.58 10.52 0.68
N LYS A 3 2.81 10.63 -0.63
CA LYS A 3 2.98 9.47 -1.52
C LYS A 3 4.12 8.54 -1.10
N LYS A 4 5.28 9.11 -0.76
CA LYS A 4 6.47 8.35 -0.32
C LYS A 4 6.20 7.58 0.98
N GLU A 5 5.53 8.21 1.94
CA GLU A 5 5.15 7.56 3.21
C GLU A 5 4.21 6.38 2.96
N ARG A 6 3.27 6.55 2.04
CA ARG A 6 2.33 5.49 1.64
C ARG A 6 3.03 4.31 1.01
N GLN A 7 3.90 4.57 0.04
CA GLN A 7 4.68 3.54 -0.63
C GLN A 7 5.60 2.80 0.34
N ALA A 8 6.25 3.52 1.27
CA ALA A 8 7.06 2.91 2.32
C ALA A 8 6.22 2.00 3.24
N PHE A 9 5.01 2.43 3.61
CA PHE A 9 4.07 1.61 4.38
C PHE A 9 3.68 0.33 3.63
N ILE A 10 3.30 0.45 2.36
CA ILE A 10 2.93 -0.70 1.51
C ILE A 10 4.09 -1.69 1.41
N LEU A 11 5.31 -1.21 1.14
CA LEU A 11 6.51 -2.05 1.08
C LEU A 11 6.80 -2.74 2.42
N HIS A 12 6.65 -2.02 3.53
CA HIS A 12 6.84 -2.58 4.86
C HIS A 12 5.86 -3.73 5.13
N GLN A 13 4.58 -3.54 4.83
CA GLN A 13 3.55 -4.57 4.98
C GLN A 13 3.82 -5.79 4.10
N VAL A 14 4.22 -5.59 2.84
CA VAL A 14 4.57 -6.69 1.93
C VAL A 14 5.79 -7.46 2.45
N ASN A 15 6.84 -6.78 2.91
CA ASN A 15 8.03 -7.41 3.45
C ASN A 15 7.77 -8.21 4.74
N LEU A 16 6.84 -7.74 5.59
CA LEU A 16 6.46 -8.44 6.82
C LEU A 16 5.60 -9.68 6.57
N HIS A 17 4.63 -9.58 5.66
CA HIS A 17 3.60 -10.60 5.48
C HIS A 17 3.82 -11.49 4.25
N ASN A 18 4.78 -11.19 3.39
CA ASN A 18 5.03 -11.78 2.05
C ASN A 18 3.87 -11.63 1.05
N LYS A 19 2.64 -11.43 1.54
CA LYS A 19 1.42 -11.17 0.78
C LYS A 19 0.48 -10.33 1.64
N VAL A 20 -0.13 -9.31 1.03
CA VAL A 20 -1.08 -8.42 1.69
C VAL A 20 -2.28 -8.20 0.79
N LEU A 21 -3.45 -7.98 1.38
CA LEU A 21 -4.67 -7.64 0.64
C LEU A 21 -4.73 -6.13 0.44
N SER A 22 -5.06 -5.68 -0.78
CA SER A 22 -5.25 -4.26 -1.11
C SER A 22 -6.36 -3.61 -0.29
N SER A 23 -7.42 -4.35 0.00
CA SER A 23 -8.54 -3.91 0.84
C SER A 23 -8.12 -3.65 2.30
N SER A 24 -7.21 -4.47 2.85
CA SER A 24 -6.63 -4.25 4.18
C SER A 24 -5.81 -2.98 4.21
N LEU A 25 -4.88 -2.80 3.25
CA LEU A 25 -4.06 -1.60 3.14
C LEU A 25 -4.91 -0.33 3.00
N CYS A 26 -5.94 -0.38 2.15
CA CYS A 26 -6.93 0.69 1.97
C CYS A 26 -7.56 1.13 3.30
N THR A 27 -7.94 0.16 4.14
CA THR A 27 -8.56 0.41 5.44
C THR A 27 -7.54 0.96 6.46
N GLU A 28 -6.33 0.38 6.51
CA GLU A 28 -5.30 0.74 7.50
C GLU A 28 -4.81 2.19 7.38
N ILE A 29 -4.64 2.69 6.15
CA ILE A 29 -4.16 4.06 5.91
C ILE A 29 -5.25 5.00 5.36
N SER A 30 -6.52 4.55 5.37
CA SER A 30 -7.69 5.34 4.96
C SER A 30 -7.57 5.97 3.56
N VAL A 31 -7.13 5.18 2.59
CA VAL A 31 -7.04 5.58 1.16
C VAL A 31 -7.87 4.65 0.30
N SER A 32 -8.25 5.03 -0.92
CA SER A 32 -9.02 4.13 -1.78
C SER A 32 -8.18 2.97 -2.30
N GLU A 33 -8.83 1.87 -2.63
CA GLU A 33 -8.17 0.70 -3.23
C GLU A 33 -7.52 1.04 -4.59
N ASP A 34 -8.10 1.97 -5.35
CA ASP A 34 -7.49 2.51 -6.58
C ASP A 34 -6.20 3.29 -6.34
N THR A 35 -6.04 3.91 -5.17
CA THR A 35 -4.79 4.55 -4.77
C THR A 35 -3.73 3.50 -4.47
N ILE A 36 -4.05 2.50 -3.65
CA ILE A 36 -3.12 1.38 -3.34
C ILE A 36 -2.66 0.69 -4.62
N ARG A 37 -3.56 0.40 -5.55
CA ARG A 37 -3.23 -0.27 -6.81
C ARG A 37 -2.27 0.55 -7.67
N ARG A 38 -2.45 1.88 -7.73
CA ARG A 38 -1.54 2.79 -8.44
C ARG A 38 -0.17 2.82 -7.78
N ASP A 39 -0.10 2.91 -6.45
CA ASP A 39 1.20 2.91 -5.77
C ASP A 39 1.94 1.59 -5.97
N LEU A 40 1.22 0.45 -5.95
CA LEU A 40 1.81 -0.86 -6.26
C LEU A 40 2.35 -0.95 -7.68
N GLN A 41 1.62 -0.42 -8.67
CA GLN A 41 2.07 -0.39 -10.08
C GLN A 41 3.31 0.50 -10.28
N GLU A 42 3.49 1.53 -9.47
CA GLU A 42 4.66 2.40 -9.55
C GLU A 42 5.88 1.86 -8.77
N LEU A 43 5.68 0.82 -7.94
CA LEU A 43 6.74 0.16 -7.17
C LEU A 43 7.37 -1.03 -7.92
N SER A 44 6.74 -1.50 -9.00
CA SER A 44 7.25 -2.53 -9.92
C SER A 44 8.07 -1.92 -11.04
#